data_AF-A0A838ZLK5-F1
#
_entry.id   AF-A0A838ZLK5-F1
#
_cell.length_a   1.000
_cell.length_b   1.000
_cell.length_c   1.000
_cell.angle_alpha   90.00
_cell.angle_beta   90.00
_cell.angle_gamma   90.00
#
_symmetry.space_group_name_H-M   'P 1'
#
loop_
_entity.id
_entity.type
_entity.pdbx_description
1 polymer ?
#
loop_
_entity_poly.entity_id
_entity_poly.type
_entity_poly.pdbx_seq_one_letter_code
_entity_poly.pdbx_strand_id
1 'polypeptide(L)'
;MKKIVVLIFLLILSFSILSCCDTFGERENYAHELIQKVEKFKNTNNRLPNDSSELGITENENSKAFYLKKTNAEFEIWYAIGFDSMIYNSKTKKWREEG
;
A
#
# COMPACT_ATOMS: atom_id res chain seq x y z
N MET A 1 -1.34 25.99 -33.82
CA MET A 1 -1.07 26.72 -32.56
C MET A 1 -2.14 26.48 -31.50
N LYS A 2 -3.43 26.75 -31.74
CA LYS A 2 -4.52 26.54 -30.74
C LYS A 2 -4.59 25.10 -30.19
N LYS A 3 -4.45 24.08 -31.05
CA LYS A 3 -4.46 22.66 -30.65
C LYS A 3 -3.29 22.26 -29.74
N ILE A 4 -2.12 22.88 -29.93
CA ILE A 4 -0.91 22.61 -29.12
C ILE A 4 -1.06 23.27 -27.75
N VAL A 5 -1.61 24.47 -27.68
CA VAL A 5 -1.91 25.17 -26.41
C VAL A 5 -2.93 24.38 -25.58
N VAL A 6 -3.98 23.84 -26.21
CA VAL A 6 -4.97 22.98 -25.54
C VAL A 6 -4.33 21.69 -25.01
N LEU A 7 -3.43 21.07 -25.79
CA LEU A 7 -2.71 19.87 -25.36
C LEU A 7 -1.79 20.13 -24.16
N ILE A 8 -1.06 21.26 -24.17
CA ILE A 8 -0.19 21.67 -23.06
C ILE A 8 -1.03 21.99 -21.82
N PHE A 9 -2.18 22.66 -21.98
CA PHE A 9 -3.08 22.95 -20.87
C PHE A 9 -3.67 21.67 -20.25
N LEU A 10 -4.03 20.67 -21.07
CA LEU A 10 -4.48 19.36 -20.60
C LEU A 10 -3.37 18.59 -19.85
N LEU A 11 -2.12 18.68 -20.30
CA LEU A 11 -0.97 18.05 -19.63
C LEU A 11 -0.63 18.72 -18.29
N ILE A 12 -0.74 20.04 -18.20
CA ILE A 12 -0.53 20.79 -16.96
C ILE A 12 -1.69 20.50 -15.98
N LEU A 13 -2.92 20.44 -16.47
CA LEU A 13 -4.09 20.09 -15.67
C LEU A 13 -3.98 18.65 -15.14
N SER A 14 -3.50 17.70 -15.94
CA SER A 14 -3.29 16.32 -15.49
C SER A 14 -2.18 16.19 -14.44
N PHE A 15 -1.13 17.02 -14.52
CA PHE A 15 -0.03 17.04 -13.55
C PHE A 15 -0.44 17.70 -12.22
N SER A 16 -1.41 18.61 -12.26
CA SER A 16 -1.88 19.36 -11.09
C SER A 16 -2.78 18.54 -10.15
N ILE A 17 -3.36 17.43 -10.64
CA ILE A 17 -4.22 16.53 -9.85
C ILE A 17 -3.38 15.58 -8.98
N LEU A 18 -2.07 15.46 -9.23
CA LEU A 18 -1.18 14.53 -8.50
C LEU A 18 -0.59 15.09 -7.20
N SER A 19 -0.71 16.39 -6.93
CA SER A 19 0.07 17.07 -5.87
C SER A 19 -0.72 17.51 -4.64
N CYS A 20 -1.94 17.02 -4.44
CA CYS A 20 -2.77 17.41 -3.28
C CYS A 20 -3.42 16.17 -2.65
N CYS A 21 -3.30 16.04 -1.31
CA CYS A 21 -3.70 14.89 -0.46
C CYS A 21 -2.63 13.78 -0.39
N ASP A 22 -2.27 13.16 0.72
CA ASP A 22 -2.67 13.22 2.13
C ASP A 22 -1.63 12.33 2.86
N THR A 23 -1.26 12.64 4.10
CA THR A 23 -0.41 11.73 4.90
C THR A 23 -1.10 10.36 5.13
N PHE A 24 -2.45 10.32 5.08
CA PHE A 24 -3.25 9.10 5.01
C PHE A 24 -3.02 8.33 3.70
N GLY A 25 -3.00 9.05 2.58
CA GLY A 25 -2.67 8.48 1.28
C GLY A 25 -1.27 7.86 1.26
N GLU A 26 -0.29 8.43 1.98
CA GLU A 26 1.04 7.81 2.07
C GLU A 26 1.03 6.44 2.77
N ARG A 27 0.25 6.29 3.85
CA ARG A 27 0.14 5.00 4.56
C ARG A 27 -0.60 3.97 3.73
N GLU A 28 -1.71 4.37 3.11
CA GLU A 28 -2.48 3.51 2.21
C GLU A 28 -1.64 3.07 1.00
N ASN A 29 -0.93 4.00 0.35
CA ASN A 29 -0.05 3.70 -0.78
C ASN A 29 1.06 2.73 -0.36
N TYR A 30 1.70 2.98 0.78
CA TYR A 30 2.73 2.08 1.30
C TYR A 30 2.17 0.69 1.62
N ALA A 31 0.96 0.61 2.16
CA ALA A 31 0.28 -0.66 2.41
C ALA A 31 0.01 -1.43 1.10
N HIS A 32 -0.44 -0.75 0.05
CA HIS A 32 -0.59 -1.34 -1.29
C HIS A 32 0.74 -1.84 -1.87
N GLU A 33 1.83 -1.06 -1.75
CA GLU A 33 3.17 -1.49 -2.16
C GLU A 33 3.63 -2.73 -1.37
N LEU A 34 3.36 -2.77 -0.07
CA LEU A 34 3.70 -3.91 0.78
C LEU A 34 2.92 -5.17 0.38
N ILE A 35 1.62 -5.05 0.06
CA ILE A 35 0.81 -6.16 -0.49
C ILE A 35 1.48 -6.71 -1.75
N GLN A 36 1.89 -5.83 -2.67
CA GLN A 36 2.54 -6.24 -3.92
C GLN A 36 3.88 -6.95 -3.66
N LYS A 37 4.68 -6.47 -2.72
CA LYS A 37 5.95 -7.11 -2.33
C LYS A 37 5.73 -8.50 -1.75
N VAL A 38 4.76 -8.66 -0.85
CA VAL A 38 4.40 -9.96 -0.25
C VAL A 38 3.93 -10.94 -1.32
N GLU A 39 3.03 -10.53 -2.22
CA GLU A 39 2.52 -11.40 -3.28
C GLU A 39 3.61 -11.77 -4.28
N LYS A 40 4.52 -10.84 -4.62
CA LYS A 40 5.69 -11.14 -5.45
C LYS A 40 6.59 -12.18 -4.77
N PHE A 41 6.92 -11.99 -3.49
CA PHE A 41 7.70 -12.95 -2.71
C PHE A 41 7.05 -14.33 -2.72
N LYS A 42 5.73 -14.38 -2.48
CA LYS A 42 4.95 -15.62 -2.48
C LYS A 42 5.06 -16.35 -3.81
N ASN A 43 4.88 -15.64 -4.92
CA ASN A 43 4.94 -16.23 -6.26
C ASN A 43 6.34 -16.75 -6.60
N THR A 44 7.40 -16.08 -6.13
CA THR A 44 8.79 -16.51 -6.36
C THR A 44 9.20 -17.70 -5.49
N ASN A 45 8.76 -17.73 -4.24
CA ASN A 45 9.24 -18.69 -3.24
C ASN A 45 8.24 -19.81 -2.90
N ASN A 46 7.04 -19.80 -3.48
CA ASN A 46 5.94 -20.70 -3.17
C ASN A 46 5.55 -20.74 -1.67
N ARG A 47 5.84 -19.67 -0.93
CA ARG A 47 5.49 -19.51 0.49
C ARG A 47 5.37 -18.03 0.84
N LEU A 48 4.58 -17.71 1.86
CA LEU A 48 4.58 -16.37 2.45
C LEU A 48 5.88 -16.07 3.20
N PRO A 49 6.33 -14.79 3.24
CA PRO A 49 7.44 -14.39 4.08
C PRO A 49 7.07 -14.60 5.55
N ASN A 50 8.02 -15.04 6.37
CA ASN A 50 7.76 -15.28 7.80
C ASN A 50 7.53 -13.97 8.57
N ASP A 51 8.25 -12.93 8.16
CA ASP A 51 8.16 -11.57 8.69
C ASP A 51 8.60 -10.57 7.61
N SER A 52 8.52 -9.27 7.92
CA SER A 52 8.86 -8.19 6.98
C SER A 52 10.36 -8.17 6.60
N SER A 53 11.24 -8.77 7.39
CA SER A 53 12.69 -8.74 7.14
C SER A 53 13.08 -9.56 5.92
N GLU A 54 12.35 -10.64 5.60
CA GLU A 54 12.52 -11.42 4.37
C GLU A 54 12.15 -10.61 3.11
N LEU A 55 11.43 -9.50 3.28
CA LEU A 55 11.13 -8.52 2.22
C LEU A 55 12.16 -7.38 2.17
N GLY A 56 13.19 -7.42 3.01
CA GLY A 56 14.17 -6.34 3.19
C GLY A 56 13.58 -5.12 3.91
N ILE A 57 12.54 -5.31 4.73
CA ILE A 57 11.83 -4.23 5.43
C ILE A 57 12.01 -4.42 6.94
N THR A 58 12.56 -3.41 7.59
CA THR A 58 12.62 -3.33 9.05
C THR A 58 11.42 -2.53 9.54
N GLU A 59 10.45 -3.21 10.14
CA GLU A 59 9.29 -2.57 10.75
C GLU A 59 9.62 -2.01 12.15
N ASN A 60 9.11 -0.82 12.46
CA ASN A 60 9.18 -0.21 13.79
C ASN A 60 7.91 0.61 14.06
N GLU A 61 7.79 1.20 15.25
CA GLU A 61 6.62 1.99 15.67
C GLU A 61 6.24 3.13 14.70
N ASN A 62 7.19 3.64 13.92
CA ASN A 62 6.99 4.71 12.95
C ASN A 62 6.74 4.20 11.53
N SER A 63 6.66 2.88 11.31
CA SER A 63 6.35 2.30 10.01
C SER A 63 5.00 2.76 9.49
N LYS A 64 4.91 2.94 8.17
CA LYS A 64 3.70 3.44 7.51
C LYS A 64 2.59 2.39 7.48
N ALA A 65 2.96 1.13 7.28
CA ALA A 65 2.11 -0.05 7.39
C ALA A 65 2.94 -1.25 7.90
N PHE A 66 2.24 -2.30 8.30
CA PHE A 66 2.82 -3.48 8.93
C PHE A 66 2.32 -4.75 8.29
N TYR A 67 3.19 -5.74 8.18
CA TYR A 67 2.87 -7.09 7.71
C TYR A 67 2.62 -8.05 8.86
N LEU A 68 1.56 -8.85 8.77
CA LEU A 68 1.27 -9.91 9.72
C LEU A 68 0.94 -11.21 8.99
N LYS A 69 1.79 -12.23 9.14
CA LYS A 69 1.46 -13.59 8.69
C LYS A 69 0.43 -14.21 9.64
N LYS A 70 -0.73 -14.61 9.12
CA LYS A 70 -1.78 -15.31 9.91
C LYS A 70 -1.64 -16.82 9.81
N THR A 71 -1.41 -17.32 8.60
CA THR A 71 -1.20 -18.74 8.31
C THR A 71 -0.16 -18.89 7.19
N ASN A 72 0.06 -20.12 6.71
CA ASN A 72 0.94 -20.34 5.56
C ASN A 72 0.38 -19.81 4.23
N ALA A 73 -0.93 -19.52 4.16
CA ALA A 73 -1.60 -19.04 2.95
C ALA A 73 -2.31 -17.69 3.12
N GLU A 74 -2.32 -17.14 4.33
CA GLU A 74 -3.05 -15.92 4.69
C GLU A 74 -2.15 -14.95 5.45
N PHE A 75 -2.20 -13.69 5.03
CA PHE A 75 -1.57 -12.57 5.71
C PHE A 75 -2.53 -11.39 5.81
N GLU A 76 -2.21 -10.48 6.72
CA GLU A 76 -2.85 -9.19 6.85
C GLU A 76 -1.80 -8.10 6.68
N ILE A 77 -2.22 -6.96 6.15
CA ILE A 77 -1.45 -5.72 6.17
C ILE A 77 -2.31 -4.65 6.80
N TRP A 78 -1.76 -3.90 7.74
CA TRP A 78 -2.52 -2.86 8.43
C TRP A 78 -1.75 -1.57 8.56
N TYR A 79 -2.47 -0.47 8.66
CA TYR A 79 -1.94 0.85 8.97
C TYR A 79 -2.92 1.63 9.83
N ALA A 80 -2.40 2.54 10.65
CA ALA A 80 -3.22 3.39 11.51
C ALA A 80 -3.95 4.48 10.71
N ILE A 81 -5.21 4.71 11.06
CA ILE A 81 -6.03 5.83 10.60
C ILE A 81 -6.59 6.55 11.82
N GLY A 82 -5.91 7.60 12.28
CA GLY A 82 -6.31 8.31 13.50
C GLY A 82 -6.18 7.42 14.74
N PHE A 83 -7.31 7.11 15.38
CA PHE A 83 -7.39 6.19 16.53
C PHE A 83 -7.73 4.75 16.13
N ASP A 84 -8.12 4.54 14.87
CA ASP A 84 -8.50 3.23 14.34
C ASP A 84 -7.37 2.66 13.47
N SER A 85 -7.59 1.47 12.93
CA SER A 85 -6.71 0.82 11.97
C SER A 85 -7.47 0.33 10.75
N MET A 86 -6.83 0.42 9.59
CA MET A 86 -7.31 -0.15 8.36
C MET A 86 -6.53 -1.42 8.05
N ILE A 87 -7.24 -2.54 7.91
CA ILE A 87 -6.66 -3.89 7.82
C ILE A 87 -7.10 -4.56 6.52
N TYR A 88 -6.13 -4.89 5.68
CA TYR A 88 -6.29 -5.74 4.52
C TYR A 88 -6.13 -7.20 4.92
N ASN A 89 -7.02 -8.06 4.42
CA ASN A 89 -6.89 -9.51 4.57
C ASN A 89 -6.67 -10.19 3.21
N SER A 90 -5.58 -10.95 3.08
CA SER A 90 -5.16 -11.53 1.80
C SER A 90 -6.06 -12.66 1.31
N LYS A 91 -6.83 -13.29 2.19
CA LYS A 91 -7.76 -14.39 1.86
C LYS A 91 -9.08 -13.84 1.31
N THR A 92 -9.63 -12.83 1.97
CA THR A 92 -10.89 -12.19 1.53
C THR A 92 -10.68 -11.12 0.45
N LYS A 93 -9.44 -10.63 0.29
CA LYS A 93 -9.06 -9.53 -0.61
C LYS A 93 -9.82 -8.23 -0.30
N LYS A 94 -10.16 -8.01 0.97
CA LYS A 94 -10.94 -6.86 1.43
C LYS A 94 -10.22 -6.11 2.54
N TRP A 95 -10.51 -4.82 2.60
CA TRP A 95 -10.16 -3.92 3.69
C TRP A 95 -11.30 -3.91 4.72
N ARG A 96 -10.94 -3.73 6.00
CA ARG A 96 -11.86 -3.46 7.11
C ARG A 96 -11.24 -2.45 8.06
N GLU A 97 -12.09 -1.66 8.69
CA GLU A 97 -11.71 -0.80 9.82
C GLU A 97 -11.82 -1.60 11.12
N GLU A 98 -10.91 -1.36 12.06
CA GLU A 98 -10.87 -1.99 13.38
C GLU A 98 -10.30 -0.99 14.40
N GLY A 99 -11.04 -0.72 15.49
CA GLY A 99 -10.71 0.30 16.50
C GLY A 99 -11.77 0.38 17.60
#